data_AF-A0A7W7IHK5-F1
#
_entry.id   AF-A0A7W7IHK5-F1
#
_cell.length_a   1.000
_cell.length_b   1.000
_cell.length_c   1.000
_cell.angle_alpha   90.00
_cell.angle_beta   90.00
_cell.angle_gamma   90.00
#
_symmetry.space_group_name_H-M   'P 1'
#
loop_
_entity.id
_entity.type
_entity.pdbx_description
1 polymer ?
#
loop_
_entity_poly.entity_id
_entity_poly.type
_entity_poly.pdbx_seq_one_letter_code
_entity_poly.pdbx_strand_id
1 'polypeptide(L)'
;MSEDTLSAMWMRGEVDDLLDLPFEGMRVEIIGGQIVVSPAPNVAHAGILSDISAALTAMSMKDPEYPWMSTKVVNLYRQTVNKFCIPDRSIGAYLHQESWEFGETVQLPEPFNVEIETSRWRPWK
;
A
#
# COMPACT_ATOMS: atom_id res chain seq x y z
N MET A 1 33.15 -10.20 -2.47
CA MET A 1 32.36 -10.15 -1.22
C MET A 1 30.91 -10.08 -1.67
N SER A 2 30.08 -11.06 -1.35
CA SER A 2 28.65 -10.97 -1.68
C SER A 2 28.08 -9.81 -0.87
N GLU A 3 27.53 -8.80 -1.53
CA GLU A 3 26.78 -7.74 -0.84
C GLU A 3 25.55 -8.39 -0.20
N ASP A 4 25.65 -8.67 1.10
CA ASP A 4 24.54 -9.23 1.85
C ASP A 4 23.58 -8.11 2.23
N THR A 5 22.82 -7.66 1.24
CA THR A 5 21.87 -6.56 1.41
C THR A 5 20.72 -6.97 2.33
N LEU A 6 20.13 -6.02 3.06
CA LEU A 6 18.93 -6.25 3.89
C LEU A 6 17.80 -6.94 3.09
N SER A 7 17.67 -6.63 1.79
CA SER A 7 16.72 -7.31 0.91
C SER A 7 17.05 -8.79 0.71
N ALA A 8 18.33 -9.16 0.59
CA ALA A 8 18.76 -10.54 0.44
C ALA A 8 18.53 -11.35 1.73
N MET A 9 18.86 -10.77 2.88
CA MET A 9 18.58 -11.37 4.20
C MET A 9 17.08 -11.57 4.43
N TRP A 10 16.24 -10.60 4.04
CA TRP A 10 14.78 -10.69 4.18
C TRP A 10 14.21 -11.85 3.37
N MET A 11 14.67 -12.03 2.13
CA MET A 11 14.25 -13.14 1.27
C MET A 11 14.63 -14.51 1.85
N ARG A 12 15.63 -14.56 2.74
CA ARG A 12 16.05 -15.79 3.45
C ARG A 12 15.40 -15.94 4.82
N GLY A 13 14.60 -14.97 5.29
CA GLY A 13 13.97 -14.99 6.61
C GLY A 13 14.90 -14.61 7.77
N GLU A 14 16.04 -13.99 7.49
CA GLU A 14 17.09 -13.71 8.48
C GLU A 14 16.97 -12.31 9.13
N VAL A 15 16.01 -11.49 8.67
CA VAL A 15 15.87 -10.10 9.14
C VAL A 15 15.14 -10.01 10.47
N ASP A 16 14.18 -10.89 10.75
CA ASP A 16 13.41 -10.83 12.00
C ASP A 16 14.33 -10.99 13.23
N ASP A 17 15.29 -11.91 13.15
CA ASP A 17 16.32 -12.12 14.18
C ASP A 17 17.29 -10.93 14.31
N LEU A 18 17.55 -10.23 13.20
CA LEU A 18 18.47 -9.08 13.17
C LEU A 18 17.86 -7.83 13.80
N LEU A 19 16.55 -7.62 13.64
CA LEU A 19 15.90 -6.35 13.96
C LEU A 19 15.43 -6.24 15.41
N ASP A 20 15.44 -7.33 16.18
CA ASP A 20 15.01 -7.38 17.59
C ASP A 20 13.79 -6.49 17.85
N LEU A 21 12.77 -6.66 16.99
CA LEU A 21 11.69 -5.70 16.90
C LEU A 21 10.96 -5.63 18.25
N PRO A 22 10.79 -4.43 18.83
CA PRO A 22 10.37 -4.28 20.22
C PRO A 22 8.98 -4.85 20.56
N PHE A 23 8.17 -5.19 19.56
CA PHE A 23 6.88 -5.85 19.75
C PHE A 23 6.39 -6.56 18.48
N GLU A 24 5.70 -7.68 18.69
CA GLU A 24 4.98 -8.44 17.67
C GLU A 24 3.84 -7.58 17.06
N GLY A 25 3.71 -7.56 15.73
CA GLY A 25 2.63 -6.86 15.02
C GLY A 25 2.99 -5.48 14.43
N MET A 26 4.25 -5.03 14.48
CA MET A 26 4.68 -3.85 13.72
C MET A 26 4.71 -4.11 12.22
N ARG A 27 4.24 -3.14 11.43
CA ARG A 27 4.44 -3.13 9.97
C ARG A 27 5.84 -2.59 9.68
N VAL A 28 6.71 -3.49 9.27
CA VAL A 28 8.07 -3.19 8.80
C VAL A 28 8.15 -3.39 7.31
N GLU A 29 8.70 -2.42 6.61
CA GLU A 29 8.94 -2.47 5.17
C GLU A 29 10.43 -2.25 4.87
N ILE A 30 10.97 -2.99 3.90
CA ILE A 30 12.29 -2.70 3.34
C ILE A 30 12.11 -1.93 2.04
N ILE A 31 12.31 -0.61 2.08
CA ILE A 31 12.18 0.28 0.94
C ILE A 31 13.56 0.86 0.64
N GLY A 32 14.05 0.74 -0.59
CA GLY A 32 15.38 1.27 -0.91
C GLY A 32 16.54 0.50 -0.28
N GLY A 33 16.30 -0.55 0.51
CA GLY A 33 17.31 -1.20 1.35
C GLY A 33 17.39 -0.59 2.75
N GLN A 34 16.44 0.29 3.11
CA GLN A 34 16.27 0.84 4.45
C GLN A 34 15.05 0.22 5.12
N ILE A 35 15.12 0.08 6.45
CA ILE A 35 14.01 -0.37 7.28
C ILE A 35 13.13 0.83 7.60
N VAL A 36 11.86 0.72 7.21
CA VAL A 36 10.84 1.73 7.49
C VAL A 36 9.80 1.09 8.40
N VAL A 37 9.59 1.70 9.56
CA VAL A 37 8.56 1.29 10.52
C VAL A 37 7.44 2.32 10.47
N SER A 38 6.22 1.87 10.19
CA SER A 38 5.04 2.73 10.18
C SER A 38 4.22 2.53 11.45
N PRO A 39 3.71 3.61 12.08
CA PRO A 39 2.75 3.47 13.17
C PRO A 39 1.45 2.82 12.67
N ALA A 40 0.69 2.24 13.59
CA ALA A 40 -0.64 1.73 13.28
C ALA A 40 -1.53 2.87 12.74
N PRO A 41 -2.41 2.60 11.75
CA PRO A 41 -3.34 3.60 11.25
C PRO A 41 -4.32 4.01 12.36
N ASN A 42 -4.70 5.29 12.38
CA ASN A 42 -5.80 5.74 13.23
C ASN A 42 -7.16 5.34 12.62
N VAL A 43 -8.24 5.49 13.39
CA VAL A 43 -9.60 5.10 12.96
C VAL A 43 -10.05 5.86 11.70
N ALA A 44 -9.71 7.15 11.57
CA ALA A 44 -10.07 7.94 10.40
C ALA A 44 -9.38 7.39 9.12
N HIS A 45 -8.09 7.08 9.22
CA HIS A 45 -7.32 6.47 8.14
C HIS A 45 -7.88 5.08 7.79
N ALA A 46 -8.17 4.24 8.79
CA ALA A 46 -8.77 2.92 8.57
C ALA A 46 -10.17 3.01 7.92
N GLY A 47 -10.96 4.03 8.25
CA GLY A 47 -12.26 4.31 7.65
C GLY A 47 -12.16 4.62 6.15
N ILE A 48 -11.24 5.52 5.77
CA ILE A 48 -10.99 5.87 4.37
C ILE A 48 -10.61 4.62 3.56
N LEU A 49 -9.68 3.80 4.07
CA LEU A 49 -9.30 2.54 3.42
C LEU A 49 -10.50 1.60 3.27
N SER A 50 -11.38 1.55 4.27
CA SER A 50 -12.62 0.75 4.26
C SER A 50 -13.55 1.15 3.12
N ASP A 51 -13.80 2.44 2.95
CA ASP A 51 -14.66 2.95 1.89
C ASP A 51 -14.09 2.64 0.48
N ILE A 52 -12.79 2.84 0.27
CA ILE A 52 -12.12 2.53 -1.01
C ILE A 52 -12.28 1.05 -1.37
N SER A 53 -12.05 0.16 -0.40
CA SER A 53 -12.14 -1.28 -0.61
C SER A 53 -13.55 -1.76 -0.82
N ALA A 54 -14.52 -1.17 -0.12
CA ALA A 54 -15.94 -1.44 -0.33
C ALA A 54 -16.38 -1.06 -1.74
N ALA A 55 -15.94 0.09 -2.26
CA ALA A 55 -16.24 0.53 -3.62
C ALA A 55 -15.71 -0.44 -4.69
N LEU A 56 -14.44 -0.86 -4.58
CA LEU A 56 -13.85 -1.85 -5.49
C LEU A 56 -14.54 -3.23 -5.39
N THR A 57 -14.88 -3.66 -4.18
CA THR A 57 -15.60 -4.93 -3.96
C THR A 57 -17.00 -4.87 -4.57
N ALA A 58 -17.69 -3.74 -4.41
CA ALA A 58 -19.01 -3.53 -5.01
C ALA A 58 -18.97 -3.63 -6.54
N MET A 59 -17.88 -3.21 -7.19
CA MET A 59 -17.72 -3.43 -8.64
C MET A 59 -17.56 -4.89 -9.01
N SER A 60 -16.71 -5.64 -8.30
CA SER A 60 -16.58 -7.09 -8.54
C SER A 60 -17.89 -7.87 -8.32
N MET A 61 -18.81 -7.33 -7.50
CA MET A 61 -20.14 -7.90 -7.31
C MET A 61 -21.13 -7.53 -8.42
N LYS A 62 -20.95 -6.38 -9.07
CA LYS A 62 -21.81 -5.90 -10.17
C LYS A 62 -21.39 -6.46 -11.52
N ASP A 63 -20.09 -6.63 -11.71
CA ASP A 63 -19.50 -7.09 -12.97
C ASP A 63 -18.58 -8.30 -12.70
N PRO A 64 -19.01 -9.52 -13.09
CA PRO A 64 -18.22 -10.73 -12.95
C PRO A 64 -16.92 -10.72 -13.77
N GLU A 65 -16.80 -9.88 -14.79
CA GLU A 65 -15.57 -9.72 -15.59
C GLU A 65 -14.62 -8.69 -14.99
N TYR A 66 -15.03 -7.98 -13.93
CA TYR A 66 -14.19 -7.00 -13.25
C TYR A 66 -12.99 -7.69 -12.57
N PRO A 67 -11.75 -7.51 -13.05
CA PRO A 67 -10.63 -8.36 -12.66
C PRO A 67 -9.95 -7.90 -11.37
N TRP A 68 -10.34 -6.76 -10.82
CA TRP A 68 -9.61 -6.11 -9.73
C TRP A 68 -10.16 -6.51 -8.36
N MET A 69 -9.23 -6.85 -7.47
CA MET A 69 -9.52 -7.11 -6.05
C MET A 69 -8.73 -6.14 -5.17
N SER A 70 -9.41 -5.61 -4.17
CA SER A 70 -8.80 -4.82 -3.10
C SER A 70 -8.25 -5.75 -2.02
N THR A 71 -6.98 -5.58 -1.68
CA THR A 71 -6.37 -6.22 -0.50
C THR A 71 -5.72 -5.17 0.39
N LYS A 72 -5.71 -5.40 1.69
CA LYS A 72 -5.12 -4.50 2.69
C LYS A 72 -4.29 -5.32 3.67
N VAL A 73 -3.30 -4.70 4.29
CA VAL A 73 -2.51 -5.31 5.36
C VAL A 73 -1.81 -6.60 4.90
N VAL A 74 -1.46 -6.66 3.62
CA VAL A 74 -0.67 -7.77 3.05
C VAL A 74 0.73 -7.29 2.70
N ASN A 75 1.71 -8.17 2.89
CA ASN A 75 3.06 -7.92 2.42
C ASN A 75 3.12 -8.24 0.92
N LEU A 76 3.58 -7.26 0.14
CA LEU A 76 3.83 -7.45 -1.28
C LEU A 76 5.33 -7.70 -1.49
N TYR A 77 5.70 -8.94 -1.78
CA TYR A 77 7.09 -9.30 -2.10
C TYR A 77 7.27 -9.28 -3.62
N ARG A 78 8.21 -8.47 -4.11
CA ARG A 78 8.58 -8.43 -5.53
C ARG A 78 10.10 -8.50 -5.68
N GLN A 79 10.58 -9.50 -6.42
CA GLN A 79 12.02 -9.73 -6.64
C GLN A 79 12.63 -8.89 -7.78
N THR A 80 11.82 -8.27 -8.67
CA THR A 80 12.30 -7.55 -9.86
C THR A 80 12.09 -6.04 -9.80
N VAL A 81 13.15 -5.28 -10.10
CA VAL A 81 13.29 -3.81 -9.92
C VAL A 81 12.71 -2.99 -11.09
N ASN A 82 12.04 -3.58 -12.08
CA ASN A 82 11.63 -2.82 -13.27
C ASN A 82 10.34 -1.98 -13.10
N LYS A 83 10.58 -0.66 -13.02
CA LYS A 83 9.87 0.56 -13.50
C LYS A 83 8.42 0.87 -13.14
N PHE A 84 7.66 -0.06 -12.57
CA PHE A 84 6.28 0.23 -12.16
C PHE A 84 6.04 -0.31 -10.77
N CYS A 85 6.61 0.36 -9.78
CA CYS A 85 6.16 0.28 -8.39
C CYS A 85 5.90 1.69 -7.90
N ILE A 86 4.96 1.81 -6.97
CA ILE A 86 4.71 3.05 -6.27
C ILE A 86 5.01 2.80 -4.79
N PRO A 87 6.02 3.47 -4.21
CA PRO A 87 6.92 4.43 -4.86
C PRO A 87 7.97 3.73 -5.75
N ASP A 88 8.37 4.37 -6.86
CA ASP A 88 9.46 3.91 -7.72
C ASP A 88 10.77 4.04 -6.95
N ARG A 89 11.44 2.90 -6.77
CA ARG A 89 12.66 2.83 -5.96
C ARG A 89 13.86 3.54 -6.60
N SER A 90 13.91 3.67 -7.92
CA SER A 90 15.02 4.30 -8.63
C SER A 90 15.04 5.83 -8.48
N ILE A 91 13.86 6.44 -8.32
CA ILE A 91 13.73 7.89 -8.10
C ILE A 91 13.22 8.24 -6.69
N GLY A 92 12.84 7.24 -5.89
CA GLY A 92 12.32 7.44 -4.54
C GLY A 92 10.96 8.15 -4.50
N ALA A 93 10.15 8.06 -5.56
CA ALA A 93 8.94 8.87 -5.70
C ALA A 93 7.76 8.09 -6.27
N TYR A 94 6.55 8.56 -5.94
CA TYR A 94 5.32 8.12 -6.58
C TYR A 94 5.35 8.59 -8.04
N LEU A 95 5.36 7.66 -9.01
CA LEU A 95 5.40 8.00 -10.44
C LEU A 95 4.13 8.70 -10.93
N HIS A 96 3.02 8.45 -10.23
CA HIS A 96 1.73 9.05 -10.49
C HIS A 96 1.09 9.39 -9.16
N GLN A 97 0.73 10.66 -9.00
CA GLN A 97 0.02 11.16 -7.83
C GLN A 97 -1.17 11.97 -8.33
N GLU A 98 -2.34 11.55 -7.93
CA GLU A 98 -3.55 12.35 -8.03
C GLU A 98 -3.99 12.75 -6.63
N SER A 99 -4.70 13.85 -6.52
CA SER A 99 -5.17 14.39 -5.26
C SER A 99 -6.53 15.01 -5.49
N TRP A 100 -7.44 14.73 -4.55
CA TRP A 100 -8.81 15.21 -4.57
C TRP A 100 -9.08 15.92 -3.26
N GLU A 101 -9.98 16.91 -3.31
CA GLU A 101 -10.46 17.56 -2.09
C GLU A 101 -11.41 16.63 -1.34
N PHE A 102 -11.32 16.62 -0.01
CA PHE A 102 -12.27 15.85 0.79
C PHE A 102 -13.67 16.44 0.66
N GLY A 103 -14.66 15.57 0.48
CA GLY A 103 -16.04 15.94 0.25
C GLY A 103 -16.49 15.85 -1.20
N GLU A 104 -15.54 15.74 -2.14
CA GLU A 104 -15.83 15.47 -3.55
C GLU A 104 -15.91 13.97 -3.84
N THR A 105 -16.75 13.55 -4.79
CA THR A 105 -16.72 12.17 -5.26
C THR A 105 -15.43 11.95 -6.06
N VAL A 106 -14.62 10.98 -5.63
CA VAL A 106 -13.40 10.58 -6.33
C VAL A 106 -13.79 9.64 -7.45
N GLN A 107 -13.36 9.95 -8.67
CA GLN A 107 -13.43 9.03 -9.81
C GLN A 107 -12.04 8.43 -10.05
N LEU A 108 -11.90 7.13 -9.82
CA LEU A 108 -10.70 6.41 -10.21
C LEU A 108 -10.68 6.21 -11.73
N PRO A 109 -9.54 6.46 -12.40
CA PRO A 109 -9.42 6.28 -13.84
C PRO A 109 -9.47 4.79 -14.23
N GLU A 110 -9.52 4.52 -15.53
CA GLU A 110 -9.22 3.19 -16.08
C GLU A 110 -7.87 2.69 -15.55
N PRO A 111 -7.73 1.38 -15.26
CA PRO A 111 -8.68 0.30 -15.52
C PRO A 111 -9.71 0.06 -14.38
N PHE A 112 -9.76 0.92 -13.37
CA PHE A 112 -10.61 0.72 -12.19
C PHE A 112 -12.02 1.26 -12.40
N ASN A 113 -12.14 2.45 -13.00
CA ASN A 113 -13.40 3.13 -13.34
C ASN A 113 -14.44 3.08 -12.21
N VAL A 114 -14.06 3.57 -11.03
CA VAL A 114 -14.82 3.47 -9.77
C VAL A 114 -15.08 4.84 -9.18
N GLU A 115 -16.34 5.08 -8.81
CA GLU A 115 -16.76 6.24 -8.02
C GLU A 115 -16.67 5.93 -6.51
N ILE A 116 -16.10 6.86 -5.76
CA ILE A 116 -15.97 6.76 -4.29
C ILE A 116 -16.49 8.05 -3.66
N GLU A 117 -17.55 7.94 -2.86
CA GLU A 117 -18.08 9.08 -2.11
C GLU A 117 -17.18 9.41 -0.91
N THR A 118 -16.67 10.63 -0.83
CA THR A 118 -15.74 11.04 0.24
C THR A 118 -16.35 12.03 1.24
N SER A 119 -17.66 12.25 1.21
CA SER A 119 -18.39 13.20 2.09
C SER A 119 -18.11 13.00 3.59
N ARG A 120 -17.84 11.74 3.97
CA ARG A 120 -17.54 11.32 5.35
C ARG A 120 -16.06 11.37 5.70
N TRP A 121 -15.18 11.56 4.73
CA TRP A 121 -13.74 11.58 4.95
C TRP A 121 -13.34 12.86 5.69
N ARG A 122 -12.33 12.72 6.55
CA ARG A 122 -11.79 13.80 7.37
C ARG A 122 -10.26 13.69 7.36
N PRO A 123 -9.53 14.81 7.38
CA PRO A 123 -8.09 14.79 7.52
C PRO A 123 -7.67 14.00 8.76
N TRP A 124 -6.74 13.08 8.58
CA TRP A 124 -6.06 12.46 9.70
C TRP A 124 -5.05 13.47 10.26
N LYS A 125 -5.11 13.69 11.57
CA LYS A 125 -4.07 14.40 12.34
C LYS A 125 -3.16 13.39 13.02
#